data_AF-A0A498CXW5-F1
#
_entry.id   AF-A0A498CXW5-F1
#
_cell.length_a   1.000
_cell.length_b   1.000
_cell.length_c   1.000
_cell.angle_alpha   90.00
_cell.angle_beta   90.00
_cell.angle_gamma   90.00
#
_symmetry.space_group_name_H-M   'P 1'
#
loop_
_entity.id
_entity.type
_entity.pdbx_description
1 polymer ?
#
loop_
_entity_poly.entity_id
_entity_poly.type
_entity_poly.pdbx_seq_one_letter_code
_entity_poly.pdbx_strand_id
1 'polypeptide(L)'
;MRSNLTQQPSNDKSDFLAGDVVVFTDPNKPDHLMTVHKVQGDGVLLNGNRSFALSHLIRTASVAELNAKRRLSAAELVVGEVS
;
A
#
# COMPACT_ATOMS: atom_id res chain seq x y z
N MET A 1 -25.18 0.66 -19.06
CA MET A 1 -24.52 1.51 -18.05
C MET A 1 -24.03 0.58 -16.94
N ARG A 2 -22.71 0.40 -16.81
CA ARG A 2 -22.10 -0.47 -15.79
C ARG A 2 -21.17 0.40 -14.96
N SER A 3 -21.64 0.88 -13.83
CA SER A 3 -20.79 1.48 -12.80
C SER A 3 -20.10 0.33 -12.07
N ASN A 4 -18.89 -0.03 -12.51
CA ASN A 4 -18.09 -1.04 -11.83
C ASN A 4 -17.02 -0.35 -10.98
N LEU A 5 -17.22 -0.51 -9.68
CA LEU A 5 -16.20 -0.48 -8.62
C LEU A 5 -15.45 0.83 -8.50
N THR A 6 -16.11 1.81 -7.88
CA THR A 6 -15.43 2.72 -6.97
C THR A 6 -14.57 1.86 -6.03
N GLN A 7 -13.26 1.79 -6.24
CA GLN A 7 -12.36 1.48 -5.15
C GLN A 7 -12.45 2.68 -4.22
N GLN A 8 -13.46 2.66 -3.34
CA GLN A 8 -13.43 3.47 -2.14
C GLN A 8 -12.04 3.29 -1.53
N PRO A 9 -11.35 4.37 -1.12
CA PRO A 9 -10.24 4.20 -0.17
C PRO A 9 -10.87 3.48 1.02
N SER A 10 -10.57 2.19 1.13
CA SER A 10 -11.15 1.30 2.12
C SER A 10 -10.75 1.86 3.46
N ASN A 11 -11.76 2.33 4.19
CA ASN A 11 -11.68 2.93 5.51
C ASN A 11 -10.97 1.98 6.49
N ASP A 12 -9.66 2.12 6.55
CA ASP A 12 -8.83 2.26 7.76
C ASP A 12 -8.97 1.21 8.87
N LYS A 13 -9.05 -0.07 8.47
CA LYS A 13 -8.55 -1.16 9.30
C LYS A 13 -8.09 -2.31 8.40
N SER A 14 -7.04 -2.04 7.63
CA SER A 14 -6.39 -3.06 6.83
C SER A 14 -5.78 -4.07 7.81
N ASP A 15 -6.43 -5.21 7.98
CA ASP A 15 -5.82 -6.37 8.62
C ASP A 15 -4.71 -6.87 7.69
N PHE A 16 -3.54 -6.23 7.79
CA PHE A 16 -2.39 -6.60 6.98
C PHE A 16 -2.04 -8.07 7.22
N LEU A 17 -1.72 -8.81 6.16
CA LEU A 17 -1.31 -10.20 6.25
C LEU A 17 0.16 -10.34 5.88
N ALA A 18 0.84 -11.33 6.47
CA ALA A 18 2.20 -11.66 6.06
C ALA A 18 2.23 -12.03 4.57
N GLY A 19 3.08 -11.34 3.81
CA GLY A 19 3.15 -11.45 2.35
C GLY A 19 2.52 -10.27 1.60
N ASP A 20 1.68 -9.46 2.25
CA ASP A 20 1.10 -8.29 1.61
C ASP A 20 2.16 -7.27 1.23
N VAL A 21 1.94 -6.59 0.11
CA VAL A 21 2.82 -5.52 -0.33
C VAL A 21 2.18 -4.18 0.01
N VAL A 22 2.92 -3.36 0.74
CA VAL A 22 2.47 -2.09 1.28
C VAL A 22 3.41 -0.95 0.89
N VAL A 23 2.88 0.26 0.91
CA VAL A 23 3.60 1.51 0.69
C VAL A 23 3.26 2.50 1.80
N PHE A 24 4.19 3.42 2.08
CA PHE A 24 3.93 4.52 2.99
C PHE A 24 2.97 5.53 2.38
N THR A 25 2.01 6.00 3.17
CA THR A 25 1.08 7.06 2.80
C THR A 25 1.76 8.43 2.76
N ASP A 26 2.79 8.64 3.59
CA ASP A 26 3.54 9.91 3.66
C ASP A 26 4.52 10.07 2.49
N PRO A 27 4.43 11.14 1.68
CA PRO A 27 5.31 11.38 0.53
C PRO A 27 6.80 11.49 0.87
N ASN A 28 7.17 11.88 2.09
CA ASN A 28 8.57 12.00 2.52
C ASN A 28 9.22 10.64 2.82
N LYS A 29 8.43 9.57 2.90
CA LYS A 29 8.92 8.21 3.07
C LYS A 29 9.40 7.61 1.75
N PRO A 30 10.19 6.51 1.82
CA PRO A 30 10.70 5.83 0.63
C PRO A 30 9.57 5.45 -0.33
N ASP A 31 9.87 5.51 -1.62
CA ASP A 31 8.99 5.09 -2.70
C ASP A 31 9.10 3.60 -3.01
N HIS A 32 9.98 2.85 -2.36
CA HIS A 32 10.06 1.41 -2.58
C HIS A 32 8.87 0.67 -1.96
N LEU A 33 8.49 -0.44 -2.60
CA LEU A 33 7.50 -1.37 -2.06
C LEU A 33 8.08 -2.11 -0.86
N MET A 34 7.22 -2.43 0.11
CA MET A 34 7.60 -3.16 1.31
C MET A 34 6.69 -4.36 1.48
N THR A 35 7.25 -5.47 1.98
CA THR A 35 6.46 -6.67 2.22
C THR A 35 6.17 -6.82 3.70
N VAL A 36 4.92 -7.04 4.05
CA VAL A 36 4.49 -7.36 5.40
C VAL A 36 5.10 -8.69 5.81
N HIS A 37 5.87 -8.68 6.87
CA HIS A 37 6.43 -9.86 7.48
C HIS A 37 5.53 -10.38 8.60
N LYS A 38 5.07 -9.48 9.48
CA LYS A 38 4.24 -9.83 10.63
C LYS A 38 3.50 -8.60 11.15
N VAL A 39 2.23 -8.76 11.50
CA VAL A 39 1.48 -7.74 12.25
C VAL A 39 1.63 -7.99 13.75
N GLN A 40 1.88 -6.93 14.52
CA GLN A 40 2.00 -7.00 15.96
C GLN A 40 1.43 -5.72 16.61
N GLY A 41 0.37 -5.89 17.41
CA GLY A 41 -0.33 -4.76 18.03
C GLY A 41 -0.89 -3.81 16.97
N ASP A 42 -0.62 -2.51 17.12
CA ASP A 42 -1.00 -1.45 16.18
C ASP A 42 0.01 -1.26 15.02
N GLY A 43 1.04 -2.09 14.93
CA GLY A 43 2.10 -1.96 13.95
C GLY A 43 2.34 -3.20 13.11
N VAL A 44 3.16 -3.01 12.08
CA VAL A 44 3.50 -4.01 11.08
C VAL A 44 5.00 -4.02 10.89
N LEU A 45 5.58 -5.21 11.02
CA LEU A 45 6.96 -5.51 10.68
C LEU A 45 7.04 -5.78 9.18
N LEU A 46 7.99 -5.11 8.54
CA LEU A 46 8.17 -5.08 7.10
C LEU A 46 9.56 -5.65 6.73
N ASN A 47 9.66 -6.17 5.51
CA ASN A 47 10.90 -6.63 4.88
C ASN A 47 11.70 -7.62 5.76
N GLY A 48 11.02 -8.64 6.30
CA GLY A 48 11.68 -9.65 7.14
C GLY A 48 12.19 -9.08 8.47
N ASN A 49 11.40 -8.22 9.13
CA ASN A 49 11.73 -7.57 10.40
C ASN A 49 12.88 -6.53 10.31
N ARG A 50 13.11 -5.95 9.13
CA ARG A 50 14.10 -4.87 8.92
C ARG A 50 13.51 -3.48 9.07
N SER A 51 12.18 -3.37 9.09
CA SER A 51 11.47 -2.10 9.23
C SER A 51 10.17 -2.31 10.01
N PHE A 52 9.72 -1.26 10.66
CA PHE A 52 8.46 -1.23 11.40
C PHE A 52 7.67 0.01 10.99
N ALA A 53 6.37 -0.16 10.78
CA ALA A 53 5.45 0.93 10.51
C ALA A 53 4.18 0.76 11.33
N LEU A 54 3.60 1.86 11.78
CA LEU A 54 2.25 1.84 12.35
C LEU A 54 1.26 1.60 11.21
N SER A 55 0.20 0.83 11.49
CA SER A 55 -0.81 0.44 10.50
C SER A 55 -1.43 1.64 9.76
N HIS A 56 -1.61 2.77 10.44
CA HIS A 56 -2.14 4.02 9.87
C HIS A 56 -1.14 4.84 9.04
N LEU A 57 0.14 4.46 9.01
CA LEU A 57 1.18 5.12 8.21
C LEU A 57 1.45 4.41 6.87
N ILE A 58 0.81 3.26 6.66
CA ILE A 58 0.98 2.43 5.48
C ILE A 58 -0.38 2.09 4.88
N ARG A 59 -0.39 1.82 3.58
CA ARG A 59 -1.54 1.27 2.87
C ARG A 59 -1.08 0.14 1.96
N THR A 60 -2.00 -0.71 1.56
CA THR A 60 -1.74 -1.71 0.52
C THR A 60 -1.31 -1.01 -0.78
N ALA A 61 -0.30 -1.58 -1.45
CA ALA A 61 0.14 -1.13 -2.76
C ALA A 61 -0.95 -1.39 -3.80
N SER A 62 -1.19 -0.44 -4.71
CA SER A 62 -2.10 -0.66 -5.83
C SER A 62 -1.46 -1.58 -6.89
N VAL A 63 -2.27 -2.17 -7.77
CA VAL A 63 -1.77 -3.01 -8.87
C VAL A 63 -0.79 -2.24 -9.76
N ALA A 64 -1.05 -0.96 -10.01
CA ALA A 64 -0.15 -0.11 -10.78
C ALA A 64 1.21 0.07 -10.09
N GLU A 65 1.24 0.22 -8.77
CA GLU A 65 2.47 0.31 -7.97
C GLU A 65 3.23 -1.01 -7.95
N LEU A 66 2.53 -2.15 -7.86
CA LEU A 66 3.12 -3.48 -7.96
C LEU A 66 3.81 -3.68 -9.32
N ASN A 67 3.14 -3.29 -10.40
CA ASN A 67 3.68 -3.36 -11.76
C ASN A 67 4.88 -2.40 -11.95
N ALA A 68 4.80 -1.19 -11.40
CA ALA A 68 5.87 -0.21 -11.45
C ALA A 68 7.03 -0.52 -10.47
N LYS A 69 6.85 -1.48 -9.56
CA LYS A 69 7.78 -1.84 -8.48
C LYS A 69 8.14 -0.67 -7.56
N ARG A 70 7.26 0.33 -7.47
CA ARG A 70 7.47 1.57 -6.71
C ARG A 70 6.13 2.24 -6.41
N ARG A 71 6.10 3.04 -5.36
CA ARG A 71 4.98 3.92 -5.00
C ARG A 71 4.78 4.95 -6.11
N LEU A 72 3.55 5.10 -6.53
CA LEU A 72 3.14 6.07 -7.53
C LEU A 72 2.52 7.27 -6.81
N SER A 73 2.76 8.46 -7.36
CA SER A 73 2.05 9.65 -6.92
C SER A 73 0.55 9.54 -7.26
N ALA A 74 -0.27 10.35 -6.58
CA ALA A 74 -1.71 10.36 -6.85
C ALA A 74 -2.02 10.66 -8.34
N ALA A 75 -1.21 11.51 -8.99
CA ALA A 75 -1.36 11.81 -10.41
C ALA A 75 -1.04 10.60 -11.31
N GLU A 76 -0.01 9.83 -10.97
CA GLU A 76 0.39 8.64 -11.73
C GLU A 76 -0.60 7.48 -11.58
N LEU A 77 -1.22 7.35 -10.39
CA LEU A 77 -2.27 6.36 -10.16
C LEU A 77 -3.48 6.62 -11.07
N VAL A 78 -3.92 7.88 -11.18
CA VAL A 78 -5.06 8.28 -12.01
C VAL A 78 -4.84 8.02 -13.51
N VAL A 79 -3.58 8.10 -13.97
CA VAL A 79 -3.23 7.85 -15.39
C VAL A 79 -3.05 6.36 -15.69
N GLY A 80 -2.68 5.54 -14.70
CA GLY A 80 -2.48 4.11 -14.88
C GLY A 80 -3.78 3.29 -15.01
N GLU A 81 -4.92 3.87 -14.63
CA GLU A 81 -6.23 3.20 -14.62
C GLU A 81 -7.01 3.32 -15.95
N VAL A 82 -6.41 3.95 -16.99
CA VAL A 82 -7.02 4.15 -18.31
C VAL A 82 -6.37 3.28 -19.40
N SER A 83 -6.55 1.97 -19.37
CA SER A 83 -6.38 1.09 -20.56
C SER A 83 -7.16 -0.21 -20.43
#